data_AF-A0A372ZRJ9-F1
#
_entry.id   AF-A0A372ZRJ9-F1
#
_cell.length_a   1.000
_cell.length_b   1.000
_cell.length_c   1.000
_cell.angle_alpha   90.00
_cell.angle_beta   90.00
_cell.angle_gamma   90.00
#
_symmetry.space_group_name_H-M   'P 1'
#
loop_
_entity.id
_entity.type
_entity.pdbx_description
1 polymer ?
#
loop_
_entity_poly.entity_id
_entity_poly.type
_entity_poly.pdbx_seq_one_letter_code
_entity_poly.pdbx_strand_id
1 'polypeptide(L)'
;MTDGLTADEALRALAALEAAFKDDDEALTALAASGPGERPLPALVAAYGEHAMDTLMALAFGLRATMSDEEIAEISDAVSSNIGARMSALLTQTLKAWGTLAPSEDLPVIKIIAHTVIDAMRAVTEDPSKTEVLPLLATFRSYALNGT
;
A
#
# COMPACT_ATOMS: atom_id res chain seq x y z
N MET A 1 1.74 -0.23 13.72
CA MET A 1 1.05 -1.55 13.70
C MET A 1 0.69 -1.91 12.26
N THR A 2 1.33 -2.93 11.70
CA THR A 2 1.00 -3.49 10.39
C THR A 2 -0.27 -4.33 10.52
N ASP A 3 -1.44 -3.77 10.23
CA ASP A 3 -2.73 -4.46 10.35
C ASP A 3 -2.77 -5.71 9.44
N GLY A 4 -2.27 -6.84 9.95
CA GLY A 4 -2.29 -8.14 9.29
C GLY A 4 -1.15 -8.43 8.29
N LEU A 5 -0.08 -7.63 8.25
CA LEU A 5 1.12 -7.88 7.45
C LEU A 5 2.34 -8.11 8.36
N THR A 6 3.09 -9.17 8.09
CA THR A 6 4.43 -9.37 8.67
C THR A 6 5.45 -8.44 8.02
N ALA A 7 6.62 -8.24 8.66
CA ALA A 7 7.70 -7.44 8.09
C ALA A 7 8.17 -8.01 6.74
N ASP A 8 8.30 -9.33 6.63
CA ASP A 8 8.71 -10.00 5.39
C ASP A 8 7.67 -9.83 4.27
N GLU A 9 6.38 -9.94 4.60
CA GLU A 9 5.29 -9.66 3.67
C GLU A 9 5.32 -8.20 3.18
N ALA A 10 5.54 -7.24 4.09
CA ALA A 10 5.66 -5.83 3.73
C ALA A 10 6.88 -5.57 2.81
N LEU A 11 8.02 -6.18 3.11
CA LEU A 11 9.23 -6.06 2.30
C LEU A 11 9.07 -6.69 0.91
N ARG A 12 8.43 -7.86 0.81
CA ARG A 12 8.12 -8.51 -0.47
C ARG A 12 7.15 -7.68 -1.30
N ALA A 13 6.12 -7.11 -0.69
CA ALA A 13 5.19 -6.21 -1.37
C ALA A 13 5.91 -4.96 -1.90
N LEU A 14 6.74 -4.32 -1.07
CA LEU A 14 7.55 -3.16 -1.47
C LEU A 14 8.52 -3.49 -2.61
N ALA A 15 9.18 -4.64 -2.56
CA ALA A 15 10.04 -5.10 -3.65
C ALA A 15 9.25 -5.29 -4.95
N ALA A 16 8.01 -5.78 -4.89
CA ALA A 16 7.16 -5.92 -6.06
C ALA A 16 6.68 -4.56 -6.60
N LEU A 17 6.37 -3.59 -5.75
CA LEU A 17 6.08 -2.22 -6.18
C LEU A 17 7.29 -1.60 -6.92
N GLU A 18 8.50 -1.77 -6.39
CA GLU A 18 9.72 -1.28 -7.04
C GLU A 18 10.01 -1.98 -8.37
N ALA A 19 9.85 -3.31 -8.42
CA ALA A 19 10.06 -4.08 -9.64
C ALA A 19 9.05 -3.69 -10.72
N ALA A 20 7.76 -3.54 -10.37
CA ALA A 20 6.75 -3.03 -11.29
C ALA A 20 7.06 -1.62 -11.79
N PHE A 21 7.48 -0.71 -10.90
CA PHE A 21 7.87 0.66 -11.29
C PHE A 21 9.06 0.69 -12.26
N LYS A 22 9.98 -0.26 -12.15
CA LYS A 22 11.17 -0.39 -13.00
C LYS A 22 10.93 -1.24 -14.25
N ASP A 23 9.72 -1.76 -14.45
CA ASP A 23 9.41 -2.77 -15.47
C ASP A 23 10.34 -4.01 -15.41
N ASP A 24 10.72 -4.42 -14.21
CA ASP A 24 11.60 -5.57 -13.95
C ASP A 24 10.78 -6.87 -13.80
N ASP A 25 10.50 -7.50 -14.94
CA ASP A 25 9.68 -8.71 -15.01
C ASP A 25 10.35 -9.94 -14.43
N GLU A 26 11.69 -9.98 -14.47
CA GLU A 26 12.46 -11.07 -13.88
C GLU A 26 12.34 -11.02 -12.35
N ALA A 27 12.51 -9.82 -11.76
CA ALA A 27 12.31 -9.62 -10.33
C ALA A 27 10.86 -9.90 -9.92
N LEU A 28 9.87 -9.42 -10.69
CA LEU A 28 8.45 -9.71 -10.39
C LEU A 28 8.14 -11.21 -10.46
N THR A 29 8.69 -11.93 -11.44
CA THR A 29 8.53 -13.38 -11.56
C THR A 29 9.13 -14.10 -10.35
N ALA A 30 10.34 -13.72 -9.94
CA ALA A 30 10.98 -14.28 -8.76
C ALA A 30 10.20 -14.00 -7.48
N LEU A 31 9.62 -12.80 -7.35
CA LEU A 31 8.78 -12.41 -6.22
C LEU A 31 7.40 -13.08 -6.25
N ALA A 32 6.88 -13.47 -7.42
CA ALA A 32 5.59 -14.15 -7.56
C ALA A 32 5.66 -15.63 -7.15
N ALA A 33 6.84 -16.24 -7.27
CA ALA A 33 7.10 -17.58 -6.75
C ALA A 33 6.77 -17.60 -5.24
N SER A 34 5.69 -18.30 -4.89
CA SER A 34 5.17 -18.38 -3.52
C SER A 34 5.22 -19.82 -3.02
N GLY A 35 5.65 -20.00 -1.77
CA GLY A 35 5.67 -21.27 -1.08
C GLY A 35 4.30 -21.66 -0.51
N PRO A 36 4.11 -22.93 -0.07
CA PRO A 36 2.90 -23.35 0.63
C PRO A 36 2.61 -22.48 1.86
N GLY A 37 1.42 -21.89 1.93
CA GLY A 37 1.00 -21.03 3.03
C GLY A 37 1.41 -19.56 2.90
N GLU A 38 2.19 -19.19 1.89
CA GLU A 38 2.46 -17.79 1.58
C GLU A 38 1.27 -17.14 0.88
N ARG A 39 1.04 -15.86 1.17
CA ARG A 39 0.04 -15.06 0.48
C ARG A 39 0.44 -14.88 -0.99
N PRO A 40 -0.45 -15.11 -1.96
CA PRO A 40 -0.18 -14.80 -3.36
C PRO A 40 0.27 -13.35 -3.54
N LEU A 41 1.25 -13.11 -4.43
CA LEU A 41 1.79 -11.78 -4.66
C LEU A 41 0.74 -10.71 -5.00
N PRO A 42 -0.27 -10.93 -5.88
CA PRO A 42 -1.26 -9.89 -6.16
C PRO A 42 -2.10 -9.53 -4.94
N ALA A 43 -2.47 -10.51 -4.11
CA ALA A 43 -3.18 -10.26 -2.85
C ALA A 43 -2.29 -9.52 -1.84
N LEU A 44 -0.99 -9.85 -1.80
CA LEU A 44 -0.03 -9.21 -0.93
C LEU A 44 0.21 -7.74 -1.30
N VAL A 45 0.41 -7.44 -2.59
CA VAL A 45 0.58 -6.06 -3.08
C VAL A 45 -0.68 -5.23 -2.80
N ALA A 46 -1.87 -5.80 -2.99
CA ALA A 46 -3.11 -5.11 -2.68
C ALA A 46 -3.29 -4.82 -1.17
N ALA A 47 -2.98 -5.79 -0.31
CA ALA A 47 -3.02 -5.61 1.14
C ALA A 47 -2.00 -4.58 1.61
N TYR A 48 -0.81 -4.56 1.01
CA TYR A 48 0.20 -3.54 1.31
C TYR A 48 -0.26 -2.15 0.85
N GLY A 49 -0.93 -2.05 -0.30
CA GLY A 49 -1.51 -0.80 -0.77
C GLY A 49 -2.50 -0.20 0.22
N GLU A 50 -3.38 -1.02 0.81
CA GLU A 50 -4.28 -0.59 1.89
C GLU A 50 -3.49 0.00 3.07
N HIS A 51 -2.52 -0.76 3.59
CA HIS A 51 -1.68 -0.31 4.70
C HIS A 51 -0.94 1.00 4.39
N ALA A 52 -0.39 1.14 3.18
CA ALA A 52 0.30 2.35 2.75
C ALA A 52 -0.66 3.55 2.67
N MET A 53 -1.86 3.36 2.13
CA MET A 53 -2.88 4.41 2.05
C MET A 53 -3.38 4.84 3.42
N ASP A 54 -3.63 3.91 4.34
CA ASP A 54 -4.02 4.22 5.71
C ASP A 54 -2.93 5.02 6.43
N THR A 55 -1.67 4.66 6.22
CA THR A 55 -0.51 5.39 6.75
C THR A 55 -0.44 6.81 6.18
N LEU A 56 -0.57 6.97 4.86
CA LEU A 56 -0.51 8.28 4.21
C LEU A 56 -1.69 9.17 4.60
N MET A 57 -2.89 8.62 4.69
CA MET A 57 -4.08 9.33 5.17
C MET A 57 -3.89 9.78 6.62
N ALA A 58 -3.43 8.89 7.50
CA ALA A 58 -3.18 9.26 8.89
C ALA A 58 -2.17 10.42 9.01
N LEU A 59 -1.10 10.40 8.21
CA LEU A 59 -0.14 11.49 8.13
C LEU A 59 -0.77 12.78 7.57
N ALA A 60 -1.58 12.69 6.51
CA ALA A 60 -2.22 13.84 5.88
C ALA A 60 -3.26 14.52 6.78
N PHE A 61 -3.99 13.75 7.58
CA PHE A 61 -4.92 14.28 8.60
C PHE A 61 -4.23 14.67 9.91
N GLY A 62 -2.90 14.50 10.01
CA GLY A 62 -2.13 14.89 11.17
C GLY A 62 -2.43 14.06 12.42
N LEU A 63 -2.89 12.81 12.27
CA LEU A 63 -3.13 11.91 13.39
C LEU A 63 -1.81 11.68 14.15
N ARG A 64 -1.76 12.08 15.42
CA ARG A 64 -0.62 11.87 16.32
C ARG A 64 -1.01 10.90 17.41
N ALA A 65 -0.06 10.05 17.82
CA ALA A 65 -0.25 9.10 18.92
C ALA A 65 -0.57 9.76 20.28
N THR A 66 -0.41 11.09 20.40
CA THR A 66 -0.64 11.86 21.62
C THR A 66 -1.99 12.59 21.62
N MET A 67 -2.88 12.32 20.66
CA MET A 67 -4.18 12.97 20.58
C MET A 67 -5.16 12.37 21.60
N SER A 68 -6.02 13.22 22.14
CA SER A 68 -7.11 12.82 23.03
C SER A 68 -8.25 12.15 22.25
N ASP A 69 -9.08 11.37 22.94
CA ASP A 69 -10.20 10.65 22.33
C ASP A 69 -11.22 11.59 21.63
N GLU A 70 -11.38 12.82 22.13
CA GLU A 70 -12.22 13.85 21.48
C GLU A 70 -11.62 14.33 20.15
N GLU A 71 -10.31 14.56 20.09
CA GLU A 71 -9.63 14.95 18.85
C GLU A 71 -9.62 13.80 17.82
N ILE A 72 -9.56 12.55 18.27
CA ILE A 72 -9.70 11.37 17.41
C ILE A 72 -11.12 11.29 16.82
N ALA A 73 -12.16 11.57 17.63
CA ALA A 73 -13.55 11.57 17.16
C ALA A 73 -13.81 12.67 16.13
N GLU A 74 -13.33 13.90 16.36
CA GLU A 74 -13.45 15.00 15.39
C GLU A 74 -12.75 14.68 14.07
N ILE A 75 -11.55 14.07 14.11
CA ILE A 75 -10.88 13.62 12.89
C ILE A 75 -11.63 12.48 12.23
N SER A 76 -12.19 11.54 12.98
CA SER A 76 -12.99 10.44 12.41
C SER A 76 -14.20 10.97 11.62
N ASP A 77 -14.90 11.97 12.16
CA ASP A 77 -15.99 12.66 11.47
C ASP A 77 -15.51 13.45 10.25
N ALA A 78 -14.35 14.09 10.32
CA ALA A 78 -13.73 14.77 9.18
C ALA A 78 -13.30 13.78 8.07
N VAL A 79 -12.76 12.61 8.42
CA VAL A 79 -12.35 11.55 7.51
C VAL A 79 -13.57 10.90 6.86
N SER A 80 -14.63 10.60 7.63
CA SER A 80 -15.84 9.97 7.10
C SER A 80 -16.62 10.88 6.13
N SER A 81 -16.55 12.20 6.33
CA SER A 81 -17.12 13.19 5.41
C SER A 81 -16.21 13.47 4.20
N ASN A 82 -14.91 13.17 4.29
CA ASN A 82 -13.95 13.36 3.21
C ASN A 82 -14.19 12.39 2.03
N ILE A 83 -14.40 12.93 0.84
CA ILE A 83 -14.63 12.13 -0.38
C ILE A 83 -13.36 11.36 -0.77
N GLY A 84 -12.18 11.95 -0.63
CA GLY A 84 -10.90 11.30 -0.93
C GLY A 84 -10.64 10.08 -0.07
N ALA A 85 -10.89 10.16 1.23
CA ALA A 85 -10.76 9.02 2.14
C ALA A 85 -11.72 7.88 1.78
N ARG A 86 -12.98 8.20 1.48
CA ARG A 86 -13.98 7.20 1.05
C ARG A 86 -13.62 6.55 -0.29
N MET A 87 -13.15 7.33 -1.26
CA MET A 87 -12.71 6.81 -2.56
C MET A 87 -11.45 5.95 -2.40
N SER A 88 -10.52 6.32 -1.51
CA SER A 88 -9.35 5.51 -1.17
C SER A 88 -9.75 4.16 -0.59
N ALA A 89 -10.69 4.14 0.37
CA ALA A 89 -11.20 2.90 0.97
C ALA A 89 -11.87 1.98 -0.07
N LEU A 90 -12.67 2.53 -0.99
CA LEU A 90 -13.27 1.76 -2.08
C LEU A 90 -12.22 1.20 -3.04
N LEU A 91 -11.19 1.98 -3.36
CA LEU A 91 -10.08 1.55 -4.19
C LEU A 91 -9.32 0.39 -3.53
N THR A 92 -8.92 0.53 -2.27
CA THR A 92 -8.16 -0.51 -1.55
C THR A 92 -8.98 -1.79 -1.38
N GLN A 93 -10.29 -1.68 -1.10
CA GLN A 93 -11.21 -2.82 -1.07
C GLN A 93 -11.29 -3.53 -2.43
N THR A 94 -11.39 -2.76 -3.52
CA THR A 94 -11.45 -3.29 -4.89
C THR A 94 -10.16 -4.02 -5.26
N LEU A 95 -9.01 -3.42 -4.96
CA LEU A 95 -7.69 -4.03 -5.20
C LEU A 95 -7.51 -5.31 -4.40
N LYS A 96 -7.95 -5.35 -3.13
CA LYS A 96 -7.90 -6.57 -2.30
C LYS A 96 -8.76 -7.69 -2.87
N ALA A 97 -9.99 -7.37 -3.29
CA ALA A 97 -10.87 -8.34 -3.91
C ALA A 97 -10.25 -8.89 -5.21
N TRP A 98 -9.69 -8.02 -6.05
CA TRP A 98 -9.03 -8.43 -7.28
C TRP A 98 -7.79 -9.28 -7.01
N GLY A 99 -6.90 -8.82 -6.12
CA GLY A 99 -5.67 -9.53 -5.77
C GLY A 99 -5.92 -10.91 -5.15
N THR A 100 -7.03 -11.08 -4.43
CA THR A 100 -7.45 -12.38 -3.87
C THR A 100 -7.94 -13.35 -4.95
N LEU A 101 -8.58 -12.84 -6.01
CA LEU A 101 -9.14 -13.66 -7.09
C LEU A 101 -8.14 -13.93 -8.23
N ALA A 102 -7.11 -13.10 -8.35
CA ALA A 102 -6.10 -13.21 -9.39
C ALA A 102 -5.25 -14.49 -9.24
N PRO A 103 -4.85 -15.14 -10.34
CA PRO A 103 -3.84 -16.19 -10.28
C PRO A 103 -2.54 -15.65 -9.67
N SER A 104 -1.89 -16.45 -8.82
CA SER A 104 -0.70 -16.01 -8.05
C SER A 104 0.46 -15.52 -8.92
N GLU A 105 0.55 -16.00 -10.17
CA GLU A 105 1.64 -15.73 -11.11
C GLU A 105 1.20 -14.85 -12.30
N ASP A 106 0.01 -14.23 -12.23
CA ASP A 106 -0.48 -13.34 -13.29
C ASP A 106 0.27 -11.99 -13.24
N LEU A 107 1.45 -11.94 -13.87
CA LEU A 107 2.32 -10.75 -13.91
C LEU A 107 1.60 -9.50 -14.43
N PRO A 108 0.82 -9.54 -15.52
CA PRO A 108 0.00 -8.39 -15.92
C PRO A 108 -0.89 -7.85 -14.80
N VAL A 109 -1.60 -8.73 -14.07
CA VAL A 109 -2.45 -8.29 -12.96
C VAL A 109 -1.62 -7.72 -11.80
N ILE A 110 -0.51 -8.37 -11.44
CA ILE A 110 0.40 -7.88 -10.39
C ILE A 110 0.87 -6.46 -10.72
N LYS A 111 1.30 -6.22 -11.96
CA LYS A 111 1.72 -4.88 -12.42
C LYS A 111 0.60 -3.86 -12.33
N ILE A 112 -0.61 -4.20 -12.79
CA ILE A 112 -1.73 -3.25 -12.75
C ILE A 112 -2.06 -2.88 -11.31
N ILE A 113 -2.12 -3.85 -10.40
CA ILE A 113 -2.34 -3.59 -8.98
C ILE A 113 -1.21 -2.73 -8.41
N ALA A 114 0.05 -3.07 -8.69
CA ALA A 114 1.22 -2.33 -8.20
C ALA A 114 1.23 -0.88 -8.67
N HIS A 115 1.02 -0.63 -9.97
CA HIS A 115 0.94 0.74 -10.51
C HIS A 115 -0.24 1.50 -9.92
N THR A 116 -1.39 0.86 -9.74
CA THR A 116 -2.56 1.51 -9.12
C THR A 116 -2.26 1.92 -7.68
N VAL A 117 -1.54 1.08 -6.92
CA VAL A 117 -1.08 1.43 -5.57
C VAL A 117 -0.10 2.60 -5.61
N ILE A 118 0.90 2.58 -6.49
CA ILE A 118 1.88 3.67 -6.63
C ILE A 118 1.19 4.99 -6.98
N ASP A 119 0.26 4.97 -7.94
CA ASP A 119 -0.47 6.15 -8.37
C ASP A 119 -1.37 6.69 -7.25
N ALA A 120 -2.01 5.81 -6.48
CA ALA A 120 -2.77 6.20 -5.29
C ALA A 120 -1.86 6.85 -4.23
N MET A 121 -0.69 6.27 -3.96
CA MET A 121 0.30 6.84 -3.03
C MET A 121 0.77 8.22 -3.48
N ARG A 122 0.98 8.44 -4.79
CA ARG A 122 1.34 9.75 -5.32
C ARG A 122 0.19 10.74 -5.22
N ALA A 123 -1.04 10.31 -5.49
CA ALA A 123 -2.22 11.18 -5.51
C ALA A 123 -2.50 11.86 -4.16
N VAL A 124 -2.00 11.30 -3.06
CA VAL A 124 -2.19 11.83 -1.70
C VAL A 124 -1.01 12.67 -1.21
N THR A 125 0.02 12.84 -2.02
CA THR A 125 1.13 13.78 -1.76
C THR A 125 0.78 15.19 -2.22
N GLU A 126 1.46 16.21 -1.68
CA GLU A 126 1.21 17.63 -1.99
C GLU A 126 1.37 17.97 -3.49
N ASP A 127 2.31 17.32 -4.19
CA ASP A 127 2.51 17.45 -5.64
C ASP A 127 2.68 16.06 -6.29
N PRO A 128 1.57 15.39 -6.66
CA PRO A 128 1.62 14.04 -7.22
C PRO A 128 2.52 13.91 -8.45
N SER A 129 2.63 14.99 -9.24
CA SER A 129 3.41 15.01 -10.49
C SER A 129 4.92 15.03 -10.26
N LYS A 130 5.37 15.56 -9.11
CA LYS A 130 6.78 15.67 -8.73
C LYS A 130 7.23 14.63 -7.70
N THR A 131 6.30 13.89 -7.11
CA THR A 131 6.64 12.84 -6.14
C THR A 131 7.47 11.74 -6.79
N GLU A 132 8.71 11.62 -6.33
CA GLU A 132 9.62 10.55 -6.73
C GLU A 132 9.22 9.23 -6.04
N VAL A 133 8.90 8.21 -6.85
CA VAL A 133 8.37 6.92 -6.36
C VAL A 133 9.43 6.14 -5.58
N LEU A 134 10.66 6.05 -6.08
CA LEU A 134 11.69 5.23 -5.44
C LEU A 134 12.09 5.74 -4.04
N PRO A 135 12.31 7.06 -3.82
CA PRO A 135 12.51 7.60 -2.47
C PRO A 135 11.33 7.37 -1.54
N LEU A 136 10.10 7.47 -2.05
CA LEU A 136 8.89 7.17 -1.27
C LEU A 136 8.89 5.70 -0.82
N LEU A 137 9.09 4.76 -1.72
CA LEU A 137 9.16 3.32 -1.40
C LEU A 137 10.32 2.98 -0.46
N ALA A 138 11.47 3.66 -0.60
CA ALA A 138 12.61 3.51 0.32
C ALA A 138 12.28 3.98 1.74
N THR A 139 11.47 5.04 1.88
CA THR A 139 10.98 5.52 3.17
C THR A 139 10.10 4.46 3.83
N PHE A 140 9.14 3.92 3.09
CA PHE A 140 8.28 2.83 3.58
C PHE A 140 9.05 1.55 3.94
N ARG A 141 10.08 1.19 3.16
CA ARG A 141 11.00 0.09 3.50
C ARG A 141 11.70 0.35 4.84
N SER A 142 12.14 1.58 5.07
CA SER A 142 12.79 1.94 6.34
C SER A 142 11.81 1.80 7.51
N TYR A 143 10.53 2.14 7.34
CA TYR A 143 9.51 1.91 8.37
C TYR A 143 9.27 0.43 8.65
N ALA A 144 9.16 -0.39 7.60
CA ALA A 144 8.98 -1.84 7.75
C ALA A 144 10.15 -2.51 8.50
N LEU A 145 11.39 -2.05 8.28
CA LEU A 145 12.59 -2.58 8.94
C LEU A 145 12.74 -2.11 10.40
N ASN A 146 12.25 -0.92 10.73
CA ASN A 146 12.46 -0.31 12.04
C ASN A 146 11.32 -0.55 13.05
N GLY A 147 10.22 -1.18 12.63
CA GLY A 147 9.20 -1.75 13.53
C GLY A 147 8.48 -0.73 14.43
N THR A 148 7.95 0.36 13.86
CA THR A 148 7.15 1.35 14.60
C THR A 148 5.74 0.87 14.97
#